data_AF-A0A815CAZ1-F1
#
_entry.id   AF-A0A815CAZ1-F1
#
_cell.length_a   1.000
_cell.length_b   1.000
_cell.length_c   1.000
_cell.angle_alpha   90.00
_cell.angle_beta   90.00
_cell.angle_gamma   90.00
#
_symmetry.space_group_name_H-M   'P 1'
#
loop_
_entity.id
_entity.type
_entity.pdbx_description
1 polymer ?
#
loop_
_entity_poly.entity_id
_entity_poly.type
_entity_poly.pdbx_seq_one_letter_code
_entity_poly.pdbx_strand_id
1 'polypeptide(L)'
;MNFAKRSTHIYNFNSEGDDRDLKTMKKKTILHVVVTQSFSYVWIRLLLMREVDTCATDKDGYTAAHYAAEKDDLEMLKALTTKVHSQVKLPPSNVEKIHANCMKALTITEKFGRTVFMLACCKGAINCARYVHEQQSYNNVNLTTVEKSDSRLNSHDSDAYGDTSLHYAIAHNHKNLTEFLVNECQSDVNGGDEKRPSPLDIALFNRNTELENLLLSKNGKSRFQIKRESKKRKSFEVDLSLDMERLSIEQVDSRVIK
;
A
#
# COMPACT_ATOMS: atom_id res chain seq x y z
N MET A 1 5.09 -3.74 -35.74
CA MET A 1 4.49 -2.42 -36.07
C MET A 1 2.95 -2.38 -36.07
N ASN A 2 2.23 -3.47 -35.73
CA ASN A 2 0.75 -3.51 -35.81
C ASN A 2 0.00 -3.73 -34.49
N PHE A 3 0.67 -3.75 -33.32
CA PHE A 3 -0.03 -3.81 -32.02
C PHE A 3 -0.36 -2.44 -31.41
N ALA A 4 0.24 -1.36 -31.92
CA ALA A 4 -0.08 0.01 -31.49
C ALA A 4 -1.45 0.51 -31.99
N LYS A 5 -2.05 -0.12 -33.03
CA LYS A 5 -3.30 0.34 -33.63
C LYS A 5 -4.59 -0.11 -32.93
N ARG A 6 -4.53 -1.13 -32.04
CA ARG A 6 -5.71 -1.57 -31.28
C ARG A 6 -5.84 -0.89 -29.92
N SER A 7 -4.76 -0.32 -29.39
CA SER A 7 -4.75 0.41 -28.12
C SER A 7 -4.93 1.92 -28.28
N THR A 8 -4.88 2.44 -29.51
CA THR A 8 -4.83 3.87 -29.83
C THR A 8 -6.18 4.60 -29.80
N HIS A 9 -7.31 3.89 -29.71
CA HIS A 9 -8.60 4.56 -29.55
C HIS A 9 -8.80 5.17 -28.14
N ILE A 10 -7.88 4.96 -27.19
CA ILE A 10 -7.97 5.53 -25.83
C ILE A 10 -6.77 6.45 -25.51
N TYR A 11 -5.72 6.42 -26.31
CA TYR A 11 -4.49 7.18 -26.06
C TYR A 11 -4.12 7.98 -27.30
N ASN A 12 -4.47 9.26 -27.27
CA ASN A 12 -4.15 10.22 -28.32
C ASN A 12 -2.65 10.57 -28.22
N PHE A 13 -1.79 9.75 -28.82
CA PHE A 13 -0.40 10.12 -29.08
C PHE A 13 -0.35 11.07 -30.28
N ASN A 14 -0.89 12.28 -30.13
CA ASN A 14 -0.64 13.34 -31.09
C ASN A 14 0.65 14.04 -30.69
N SER A 15 1.66 13.89 -31.55
CA SER A 15 2.83 14.74 -31.59
C SER A 15 2.40 16.20 -31.63
N GLU A 16 3.04 17.03 -30.80
CA GLU A 16 2.99 18.51 -30.74
C GLU A 16 2.30 19.18 -29.54
N GLY A 17 1.93 18.43 -28.49
CA GLY A 17 1.63 18.99 -27.16
C GLY A 17 2.41 18.27 -26.07
N ASP A 18 3.03 19.00 -25.14
CA ASP A 18 3.78 18.43 -24.01
C ASP A 18 2.83 17.82 -22.96
N ASP A 19 2.24 16.68 -23.32
CA ASP A 19 1.14 16.00 -22.65
C ASP A 19 1.64 15.09 -21.51
N ARG A 20 2.54 15.62 -20.65
CA ARG A 20 3.21 14.83 -19.59
C ARG A 20 2.25 14.30 -18.52
N ASP A 21 1.05 14.86 -18.45
CA ASP A 21 0.01 14.56 -17.47
C ASP A 21 -1.32 14.11 -18.11
N LEU A 22 -1.27 13.39 -19.22
CA LEU A 22 -2.45 12.79 -19.87
C LEU A 22 -3.32 12.05 -18.83
N LYS A 23 -4.46 12.65 -18.48
CA LYS A 23 -5.42 12.15 -17.49
C LYS A 23 -6.59 11.48 -18.20
N THR A 24 -6.76 10.17 -17.98
CA THR A 24 -7.94 9.43 -18.44
C THR A 24 -9.23 9.88 -17.73
N MET A 25 -10.40 9.34 -18.12
CA MET A 25 -11.69 9.57 -17.44
C MET A 25 -11.67 9.29 -15.93
N LYS A 26 -10.70 8.50 -15.44
CA LYS A 26 -10.46 8.23 -14.00
C LYS A 26 -9.33 9.06 -13.38
N LYS A 27 -8.87 10.13 -14.05
CA LYS A 27 -7.69 10.94 -13.67
C LYS A 27 -6.40 10.10 -13.59
N LYS A 28 -6.36 8.92 -14.19
CA LYS A 28 -5.14 8.10 -14.24
C LYS A 28 -4.14 8.73 -15.19
N THR A 29 -2.93 8.97 -14.69
CA THR A 29 -1.76 9.38 -15.48
C THR A 29 -1.15 8.20 -16.24
N ILE A 30 -0.22 8.49 -17.15
CA ILE A 30 0.52 7.45 -17.88
C ILE A 30 1.28 6.49 -16.95
N LEU A 31 1.79 6.96 -15.80
CA LEU A 31 2.43 6.10 -14.81
C LEU A 31 1.47 5.05 -14.25
N HIS A 32 0.22 5.42 -13.94
CA HIS A 32 -0.78 4.46 -13.50
C HIS A 32 -1.05 3.39 -14.56
N VAL A 33 -1.14 3.79 -15.83
CA VAL A 33 -1.35 2.86 -16.94
C VAL A 33 -0.18 1.90 -17.10
N VAL A 34 1.05 2.41 -17.00
CA VAL A 34 2.28 1.60 -17.12
C VAL A 34 2.41 0.56 -16.00
N VAL A 35 1.98 0.87 -14.78
CA VAL A 35 1.98 -0.09 -13.65
C VAL A 35 0.81 -1.07 -13.74
N THR A 36 -0.35 -0.60 -14.20
CA THR A 36 -1.57 -1.42 -14.24
C THR A 36 -1.58 -2.42 -15.40
N GLN A 37 -0.96 -2.09 -16.52
CA GLN A 37 -0.72 -3.02 -17.61
C GLN A 37 0.68 -3.60 -17.42
N SER A 38 0.88 -4.91 -17.56
CA SER A 38 2.16 -5.61 -17.28
C SER A 38 3.29 -5.24 -18.26
N PHE A 39 3.60 -3.95 -18.37
CA PHE A 39 4.70 -3.41 -19.13
C PHE A 39 6.00 -3.64 -18.38
N SER A 40 7.12 -3.58 -19.11
CA SER A 40 8.44 -3.64 -18.49
C SER A 40 8.73 -2.37 -17.69
N TYR A 41 9.42 -2.51 -16.55
CA TYR A 41 9.90 -1.41 -15.71
C TYR A 41 10.75 -0.37 -16.46
N VAL A 42 11.28 -0.73 -17.65
CA VAL A 42 12.00 0.18 -18.55
C VAL A 42 11.16 1.40 -18.92
N TRP A 43 9.84 1.25 -19.05
CA TRP A 43 8.94 2.39 -19.32
C TRP A 43 8.92 3.40 -18.18
N ILE A 44 9.01 2.94 -16.93
CA ILE A 44 9.12 3.83 -15.78
C ILE A 44 10.43 4.62 -15.83
N ARG A 45 11.54 3.98 -16.17
CA ARG A 45 12.83 4.67 -16.32
C ARG A 45 12.77 5.79 -17.36
N LEU A 46 12.15 5.52 -18.52
CA LEU A 46 11.95 6.52 -19.58
C LEU A 46 11.05 7.67 -19.11
N LEU A 47 9.99 7.39 -18.35
CA LEU A 47 9.10 8.42 -17.82
C LEU A 47 9.75 9.27 -16.73
N LEU A 48 10.56 8.65 -15.86
CA LEU A 48 11.32 9.38 -14.83
C LEU A 48 12.37 10.31 -15.45
N MET A 49 12.98 9.95 -16.59
CA MET A 49 13.88 10.84 -17.34
C MET A 49 13.17 12.09 -17.89
N ARG A 50 11.85 12.06 -18.03
CA ARG A 50 11.03 13.19 -18.49
C ARG A 50 10.45 14.04 -17.35
N GLU A 51 10.91 13.79 -16.11
CA GLU A 51 10.48 14.51 -14.90
C GLU A 51 8.96 14.41 -14.65
N VAL A 52 8.36 13.25 -14.94
CA VAL A 52 6.94 12.99 -14.66
C VAL A 52 6.69 12.98 -13.15
N ASP A 53 5.58 13.57 -12.72
CA ASP A 53 5.16 13.58 -11.32
C ASP A 53 4.74 12.17 -10.85
N THR A 54 5.55 11.57 -9.98
CA THR A 54 5.30 10.27 -9.36
C THR A 54 4.30 10.31 -8.21
N CYS A 55 4.03 11.51 -7.68
CA CYS A 55 3.05 11.75 -6.61
C CYS A 55 1.63 11.95 -7.14
N ALA A 56 1.44 12.00 -8.46
CA ALA A 56 0.14 12.21 -9.06
C ALA A 56 -0.85 11.12 -8.63
N THR A 57 -2.03 11.55 -8.19
CA THR A 57 -3.12 10.65 -7.76
C THR A 57 -4.27 10.62 -8.75
N ASP A 58 -4.88 9.44 -8.88
CA ASP A 58 -6.15 9.26 -9.61
C ASP A 58 -7.36 9.81 -8.82
N LYS A 59 -8.59 9.50 -9.27
CA LYS A 59 -9.81 9.97 -8.59
C LYS A 59 -10.00 9.39 -7.19
N ASP A 60 -9.44 8.21 -6.93
CA ASP A 60 -9.55 7.50 -5.65
C ASP A 60 -8.37 7.82 -4.72
N GLY A 61 -7.46 8.71 -5.14
CA GLY A 61 -6.26 9.04 -4.37
C GLY A 61 -5.10 8.06 -4.57
N TYR A 62 -5.25 7.06 -5.45
CA TYR A 62 -4.18 6.10 -5.69
C TYR A 62 -3.08 6.74 -6.52
N THR A 63 -1.83 6.53 -6.10
CA THR A 63 -0.63 6.79 -6.91
C THR A 63 -0.24 5.53 -7.69
N ALA A 64 0.69 5.66 -8.65
CA ALA A 64 1.26 4.51 -9.34
C ALA A 64 1.90 3.47 -8.38
N ALA A 65 2.46 3.93 -7.25
CA ALA A 65 3.02 3.05 -6.23
C ALA A 65 1.96 2.22 -5.49
N HIS A 66 0.77 2.78 -5.26
CA HIS A 66 -0.35 2.03 -4.66
C HIS A 66 -0.74 0.83 -5.54
N TYR A 67 -0.85 1.02 -6.85
CA TYR A 67 -1.15 -0.06 -7.80
C TYR A 67 -0.04 -1.13 -7.87
N ALA A 68 1.22 -0.74 -7.73
CA ALA A 68 2.33 -1.69 -7.72
C ALA A 68 2.28 -2.56 -6.45
N ALA A 69 2.05 -1.94 -5.29
CA ALA A 69 1.91 -2.63 -4.01
C ALA A 69 0.68 -3.56 -3.97
N GLU A 70 -0.45 -3.14 -4.55
CA GLU A 70 -1.66 -3.97 -4.62
C GLU A 70 -1.43 -5.30 -5.35
N LYS A 71 -0.53 -5.31 -6.34
CA LYS A 71 -0.20 -6.48 -7.16
C LYS A 71 1.00 -7.29 -6.66
N ASP A 72 1.64 -6.84 -5.58
CA ASP A 72 2.98 -7.29 -5.15
C ASP A 72 4.04 -7.21 -6.26
N ASP A 73 3.94 -6.21 -7.16
CA ASP A 73 4.91 -6.01 -8.23
C ASP A 73 6.12 -5.22 -7.71
N LEU A 74 7.02 -5.96 -7.05
CA LEU A 74 8.24 -5.42 -6.45
C LEU A 74 9.13 -4.71 -7.46
N GLU A 75 9.26 -5.23 -8.68
CA GLU A 75 10.15 -4.65 -9.69
C GLU A 75 9.62 -3.31 -10.19
N MET A 76 8.30 -3.20 -10.35
CA MET A 76 7.66 -1.94 -10.70
C MET A 76 7.73 -0.93 -9.55
N LEU A 77 7.50 -1.38 -8.31
CA LEU A 77 7.61 -0.53 -7.13
C LEU A 77 9.04 -0.01 -6.96
N LYS A 78 10.05 -0.87 -7.07
CA LYS A 78 11.47 -0.47 -7.08
C LYS A 78 11.74 0.51 -8.19
N ALA A 79 11.26 0.29 -9.41
CA ALA A 79 11.52 1.20 -10.52
C ALA A 79 10.97 2.61 -10.27
N LEU A 80 9.82 2.72 -9.59
CA LEU A 80 9.23 4.00 -9.17
C LEU A 80 10.06 4.72 -8.09
N THR A 81 10.77 3.98 -7.23
CA THR A 81 11.48 4.52 -6.06
C THR A 81 13.00 4.58 -6.23
N THR A 82 13.56 3.89 -7.22
CA THR A 82 15.01 3.77 -7.38
C THR A 82 15.64 5.10 -7.79
N LYS A 83 16.71 5.46 -7.11
CA LYS A 83 17.66 6.53 -7.48
C LYS A 83 18.07 6.41 -8.96
N VAL A 84 17.73 7.41 -9.77
CA VAL A 84 18.08 7.54 -11.21
C VAL A 84 19.60 7.72 -11.44
N HIS A 85 20.40 7.66 -10.38
CA HIS A 85 21.78 8.15 -10.31
C HIS A 85 22.79 7.41 -11.19
N SER A 86 22.54 6.17 -11.63
CA SER A 86 23.59 5.40 -12.33
C SER A 86 23.57 5.50 -13.86
N GLN A 87 22.54 6.10 -14.48
CA GLN A 87 22.40 6.05 -15.95
C GLN A 87 22.11 7.37 -16.66
N VAL A 88 21.93 8.48 -15.94
CA VAL A 88 21.51 9.75 -16.56
C VAL A 88 22.45 10.88 -16.17
N LYS A 89 23.01 11.58 -17.17
CA LYS A 89 23.75 12.85 -17.00
C LYS A 89 22.77 13.97 -16.64
N LEU A 90 22.13 13.90 -15.47
CA LEU A 90 21.31 14.99 -14.93
C LEU A 90 22.11 15.80 -13.92
N PRO A 91 21.86 17.11 -13.80
CA PRO A 91 22.47 17.92 -12.76
C PRO A 91 22.08 17.38 -11.37
N PRO A 92 23.01 17.34 -10.39
CA PRO A 92 22.77 16.73 -9.07
C PRO A 92 21.49 17.23 -8.38
N SER A 93 21.17 18.51 -8.52
CA SER A 93 19.98 19.16 -7.93
C SER A 93 18.64 18.62 -8.46
N ASN A 94 18.57 18.15 -9.71
CA ASN A 94 17.34 17.55 -10.25
C ASN A 94 17.18 16.11 -9.79
N VAL A 95 18.29 15.38 -9.61
CA VAL A 95 18.26 13.98 -9.18
C VAL A 95 17.78 13.84 -7.74
N GLU A 96 18.21 14.76 -6.86
CA GLU A 96 17.74 14.82 -5.47
C GLU A 96 16.22 15.11 -5.40
N LYS A 97 15.73 16.05 -6.20
CA LYS A 97 14.30 16.38 -6.28
C LYS A 97 13.44 15.21 -6.77
N ILE A 98 13.88 14.52 -7.83
CA ILE A 98 13.19 13.34 -8.36
C ILE A 98 13.14 12.24 -7.29
N HIS A 99 14.25 12.00 -6.59
CA HIS A 99 14.29 11.00 -5.54
C HIS A 99 13.36 11.34 -4.37
N ALA A 100 13.34 12.61 -3.93
CA ALA A 100 12.42 13.06 -2.88
C ALA A 100 10.95 12.87 -3.28
N ASN A 101 10.58 13.20 -4.53
CA ASN A 101 9.21 12.98 -5.04
C ASN A 101 8.86 11.49 -5.09
N CYS A 102 9.77 10.64 -5.57
CA CYS A 102 9.57 9.19 -5.59
C CYS A 102 9.37 8.60 -4.18
N MET A 103 10.13 9.07 -3.19
CA MET A 103 9.98 8.63 -1.81
C MET A 103 8.68 9.15 -1.18
N LYS A 104 8.29 10.39 -1.49
CA LYS A 104 7.02 10.98 -1.06
C LYS A 104 5.82 10.20 -1.60
N ALA A 105 5.91 9.61 -2.79
CA ALA A 105 4.83 8.79 -3.34
C ALA A 105 4.47 7.57 -2.49
N LEU A 106 5.38 7.10 -1.61
CA LEU A 106 5.14 6.00 -0.67
C LEU A 106 4.36 6.43 0.59
N THR A 107 4.39 7.73 0.93
CA THR A 107 3.69 8.28 2.12
C THR A 107 2.30 8.82 1.80
N ILE A 108 1.98 9.04 0.51
CA ILE A 108 0.65 9.50 0.09
C ILE A 108 -0.39 8.46 0.47
N THR A 109 -1.54 8.93 0.95
CA THR A 109 -2.70 8.12 1.28
C THR A 109 -3.76 8.19 0.19
N GLU A 110 -4.46 7.07 -0.03
CA GLU A 110 -5.66 7.05 -0.85
C GLU A 110 -6.89 7.56 -0.08
N LYS A 111 -8.06 7.62 -0.72
CA LYS A 111 -9.30 8.20 -0.17
C LYS A 111 -9.73 7.67 1.20
N PHE A 112 -9.39 6.44 1.56
CA PHE A 112 -9.67 5.87 2.89
C PHE A 112 -8.54 6.08 3.89
N GLY A 113 -7.52 6.86 3.56
CA GLY A 113 -6.38 7.12 4.42
C GLY A 113 -5.34 6.01 4.42
N ARG A 114 -5.45 4.99 3.55
CA ARG A 114 -4.46 3.91 3.50
C ARG A 114 -3.25 4.34 2.70
N THR A 115 -2.09 3.96 3.19
CA THR A 115 -0.80 4.21 2.54
C THR A 115 -0.44 3.03 1.62
N VAL A 116 0.60 3.19 0.80
CA VAL A 116 1.15 2.09 -0.03
C VAL A 116 1.49 0.86 0.82
N PHE A 117 2.05 1.06 2.02
CA PHE A 117 2.38 -0.02 2.95
C PHE A 117 1.14 -0.74 3.49
N MET A 118 0.11 0.02 3.89
CA MET A 118 -1.16 -0.57 4.37
C MET A 118 -1.87 -1.36 3.28
N LEU A 119 -1.89 -0.87 2.04
CA LEU A 119 -2.47 -1.60 0.91
C LEU A 119 -1.69 -2.89 0.63
N ALA A 120 -0.35 -2.84 0.65
CA ALA A 120 0.47 -4.04 0.54
C ALA A 120 0.08 -5.05 1.63
N CYS A 121 -0.15 -4.56 2.86
CA CYS A 121 -0.55 -5.42 3.96
C CYS A 121 -1.95 -6.03 3.78
N CYS A 122 -2.90 -5.25 3.28
CA CYS A 122 -4.25 -5.72 2.98
C CYS A 122 -4.25 -6.81 1.90
N LYS A 123 -3.45 -6.66 0.84
CA LYS A 123 -3.39 -7.63 -0.26
C LYS A 123 -2.43 -8.80 -0.01
N GLY A 124 -1.67 -8.79 1.09
CA GLY A 124 -0.69 -9.83 1.41
C GLY A 124 0.60 -9.73 0.58
N ALA A 125 0.88 -8.56 0.02
CA ALA A 125 2.04 -8.25 -0.81
C ALA A 125 3.31 -8.08 0.06
N ILE A 126 3.84 -9.21 0.55
CA ILE A 126 4.95 -9.24 1.50
C ILE A 126 6.24 -8.64 0.94
N ASN A 127 6.49 -8.80 -0.37
CA ASN A 127 7.71 -8.30 -0.99
C ASN A 127 7.68 -6.77 -1.04
N CYS A 128 6.55 -6.20 -1.46
CA CYS A 128 6.34 -4.75 -1.46
C CYS A 128 6.34 -4.17 -0.04
N ALA A 129 5.68 -4.82 0.92
CA ALA A 129 5.68 -4.38 2.32
C ALA A 129 7.11 -4.34 2.89
N ARG A 130 7.88 -5.42 2.72
CA ARG A 130 9.28 -5.50 3.17
C ARG A 130 10.14 -4.42 2.52
N TYR A 131 10.02 -4.24 1.21
CA TYR A 131 10.74 -3.20 0.49
C TYR A 131 10.45 -1.80 1.02
N VAL A 132 9.17 -1.43 1.17
CA VAL A 132 8.77 -0.12 1.69
C VAL A 132 9.26 0.09 3.12
N HIS A 133 9.24 -0.96 3.95
CA HIS A 133 9.83 -0.90 5.29
C HIS A 133 11.34 -0.65 5.26
N GLU A 134 12.09 -1.38 4.43
CA GLU A 134 13.54 -1.21 4.27
C GLU A 134 13.92 0.20 3.82
N GLN A 135 13.12 0.82 2.93
CA GLN A 135 13.39 2.19 2.48
C GLN A 135 13.30 3.23 3.61
N GLN A 136 12.59 2.95 4.72
CA GLN A 136 12.59 3.81 5.92
C GLN A 136 13.99 3.95 6.51
N SER A 137 14.68 2.82 6.65
CA SER A 137 16.00 2.75 7.26
C SER A 137 17.04 3.50 6.42
N TYR A 138 16.92 3.47 5.09
CA TYR A 138 17.83 4.17 4.15
C TYR A 138 17.65 5.70 4.11
N ASN A 139 16.43 6.20 4.28
CA ASN A 139 16.19 7.65 4.36
C ASN A 139 16.73 8.26 5.66
N ASN A 140 16.69 7.51 6.76
CA ASN A 140 17.17 7.97 8.07
C ASN A 140 18.70 8.10 8.17
N VAL A 141 19.48 7.32 7.41
CA VAL A 141 20.95 7.39 7.42
C VAL A 141 21.54 8.50 6.54
N ASN A 142 20.79 9.06 5.59
CA ASN A 142 21.27 10.12 4.69
C ASN A 142 20.83 11.54 5.10
N LEU A 143 19.92 11.69 6.06
CA LEU A 143 19.53 12.96 6.65
C LEU A 143 20.40 13.24 7.89
N THR A 144 21.66 13.65 7.68
CA THR A 144 22.64 13.83 8.75
C THR A 144 22.40 15.07 9.62
N THR A 145 21.37 15.88 9.43
CA THR A 145 21.11 17.00 10.35
C THR A 145 19.70 17.56 10.19
N VAL A 146 19.04 17.77 11.33
CA VAL A 146 17.87 18.65 11.59
C VAL A 146 16.47 18.05 11.61
N GLU A 147 16.13 16.94 10.95
CA GLU A 147 14.78 16.37 11.10
C GLU A 147 14.83 14.85 11.26
N LYS A 148 15.00 14.37 12.50
CA LYS A 148 14.30 13.15 12.93
C LYS A 148 12.81 13.45 12.90
N SER A 149 12.25 13.72 11.73
CA SER A 149 10.82 13.72 11.54
C SER A 149 10.37 12.28 11.81
N ASP A 150 9.25 12.13 12.50
CA ASP A 150 8.54 10.86 12.76
C ASP A 150 8.09 10.14 11.46
N SER A 151 8.85 10.24 10.37
CA SER A 151 8.64 9.65 9.05
C SER A 151 8.94 8.14 9.03
N ARG A 152 8.60 7.43 10.11
CA ARG A 152 8.41 5.98 10.03
C ARG A 152 7.36 5.78 8.94
N LEU A 153 7.69 5.16 7.80
CA LEU A 153 6.69 4.82 6.78
C LEU A 153 5.68 3.82 7.40
N ASN A 154 4.70 4.35 8.11
CA ASN A 154 3.31 3.94 8.14
C ASN A 154 2.96 2.51 8.63
N SER A 155 3.84 1.82 9.36
CA SER A 155 3.43 0.56 10.03
C SER A 155 2.56 0.81 11.26
N HIS A 156 2.64 2.01 11.87
CA HIS A 156 1.91 2.39 13.08
C HIS A 156 0.74 3.34 12.85
N ASP A 157 0.67 3.95 11.67
CA ASP A 157 -0.46 4.80 11.35
C ASP A 157 -1.74 3.95 11.27
N SER A 158 -2.85 4.64 11.48
CA SER A 158 -4.18 4.12 11.23
C SER A 158 -4.81 4.87 10.07
N ASP A 159 -5.61 4.17 9.29
CA ASP A 159 -6.38 4.79 8.21
C ASP A 159 -7.55 5.64 8.73
N ALA A 160 -8.43 6.11 7.83
CA ALA A 160 -9.58 6.93 8.20
C ALA A 160 -10.61 6.21 9.10
N TYR A 161 -10.54 4.88 9.20
CA TYR A 161 -11.38 4.07 10.07
C TYR A 161 -10.70 3.74 11.40
N GLY A 162 -9.42 4.09 11.56
CA GLY A 162 -8.65 3.74 12.74
C GLY A 162 -7.98 2.37 12.66
N ASP A 163 -8.01 1.68 11.51
CA ASP A 163 -7.38 0.38 11.33
C ASP A 163 -5.91 0.53 10.92
N THR A 164 -5.03 -0.27 11.52
CA THR A 164 -3.60 -0.29 11.20
C THR A 164 -3.25 -1.38 10.20
N SER A 165 -2.02 -1.35 9.67
CA SER A 165 -1.48 -2.42 8.80
C SER A 165 -1.62 -3.82 9.41
N LEU A 166 -1.52 -3.93 10.75
CA LEU A 166 -1.68 -5.19 11.47
C LEU A 166 -3.13 -5.69 11.46
N HIS A 167 -4.13 -4.81 11.56
CA HIS A 167 -5.54 -5.17 11.44
C HIS A 167 -5.81 -5.81 10.08
N TYR A 168 -5.34 -5.19 9.00
CA TYR A 168 -5.49 -5.67 7.64
C TYR A 168 -4.85 -7.03 7.41
N ALA A 169 -3.60 -7.23 7.88
CA ALA A 169 -2.90 -8.50 7.73
C ALA A 169 -3.62 -9.65 8.44
N ILE A 170 -4.13 -9.41 9.66
CA ILE A 170 -4.84 -10.43 10.45
C ILE A 170 -6.24 -10.70 9.89
N ALA A 171 -6.98 -9.65 9.51
CA ALA A 171 -8.32 -9.76 8.93
C ALA A 171 -8.33 -10.66 7.69
N HIS A 172 -7.29 -10.56 6.86
CA HIS A 172 -7.11 -11.35 5.65
C HIS A 172 -6.27 -12.62 5.85
N ASN A 173 -5.90 -12.93 7.10
CA ASN A 173 -5.19 -14.15 7.47
C ASN A 173 -3.77 -14.28 6.84
N HIS A 174 -3.10 -13.16 6.58
CA HIS A 174 -1.76 -13.12 6.02
C HIS A 174 -0.71 -13.40 7.10
N LYS A 175 -0.51 -14.68 7.41
CA LYS A 175 0.35 -15.12 8.53
C LYS A 175 1.79 -14.59 8.46
N ASN A 176 2.50 -14.88 7.37
CA ASN A 176 3.90 -14.47 7.19
C ASN A 176 4.07 -12.95 7.27
N LEU A 177 3.10 -12.22 6.75
CA LEU A 177 3.09 -10.76 6.81
C LEU A 177 2.80 -10.26 8.24
N THR A 178 1.92 -10.93 8.97
CA THR A 178 1.64 -10.62 10.37
C THR A 178 2.89 -10.84 11.23
N GLU A 179 3.61 -11.95 11.02
CA GLU A 179 4.90 -12.20 11.67
C GLU A 179 5.93 -11.13 11.35
N PHE A 180 6.05 -10.75 10.07
CA PHE A 180 6.91 -9.65 9.63
C PHE A 180 6.56 -8.34 10.35
N LEU A 181 5.28 -7.96 10.39
CA LEU A 181 4.81 -6.74 11.04
C LEU A 181 5.10 -6.71 12.54
N VAL A 182 4.90 -7.84 13.23
CA VAL A 182 5.05 -7.95 14.68
C VAL A 182 6.51 -8.07 15.10
N ASN A 183 7.31 -8.89 14.40
CA ASN A 183 8.66 -9.21 14.80
C ASN A 183 9.73 -8.31 14.18
N GLU A 184 9.57 -7.95 12.90
CA GLU A 184 10.55 -7.13 12.18
C GLU A 184 10.18 -5.64 12.24
N CYS A 185 8.93 -5.27 11.92
CA CYS A 185 8.50 -3.87 11.96
C CYS A 185 8.19 -3.33 13.36
N GLN A 186 8.12 -4.21 14.37
CA GLN A 186 7.77 -3.87 15.76
C GLN A 186 6.44 -3.11 15.86
N SER A 187 5.45 -3.52 15.07
CA SER A 187 4.12 -2.89 15.03
C SER A 187 3.45 -2.97 16.41
N ASP A 188 2.67 -1.94 16.76
CA ASP A 188 1.91 -1.95 18.01
C ASP A 188 0.77 -2.97 17.90
N VAL A 189 0.90 -4.07 18.65
CA VAL A 189 -0.07 -5.17 18.67
C VAL A 189 -1.43 -4.79 19.25
N ASN A 190 -1.53 -3.61 19.86
CA ASN A 190 -2.76 -3.04 20.43
C ASN A 190 -3.16 -1.71 19.77
N GLY A 191 -2.46 -1.31 18.71
CA GLY A 191 -2.65 -0.02 18.05
C GLY A 191 -4.01 0.13 17.37
N GLY A 192 -4.27 1.28 16.74
CA GLY A 192 -5.53 1.61 16.09
C GLY A 192 -6.59 2.19 17.02
N ASP A 193 -7.69 2.68 16.46
CA ASP A 193 -8.78 3.36 17.19
C ASP A 193 -9.40 2.42 18.22
N GLU A 194 -9.45 2.85 19.49
CA GLU A 194 -10.00 2.12 20.64
C GLU A 194 -11.46 1.66 20.47
N LYS A 195 -12.23 2.30 19.57
CA LYS A 195 -13.61 1.90 19.25
C LYS A 195 -13.69 0.74 18.26
N ARG A 196 -12.60 0.43 17.56
CA ARG A 196 -12.50 -0.68 16.60
C ARG A 196 -12.03 -1.97 17.30
N PRO A 197 -12.35 -3.16 16.75
CA PRO A 197 -11.81 -4.43 17.23
C PRO A 197 -10.29 -4.41 17.25
N SER A 198 -9.69 -4.88 18.34
CA SER A 198 -8.23 -4.98 18.39
C SER A 198 -7.71 -6.06 17.44
N PRO A 199 -6.40 -6.04 17.12
CA PRO A 199 -5.77 -7.12 16.36
C PRO A 199 -6.07 -8.52 16.95
N LEU A 200 -6.11 -8.66 18.27
CA LEU A 200 -6.45 -9.92 18.94
C LEU A 200 -7.93 -10.28 18.76
N ASP A 201 -8.85 -9.31 18.81
CA ASP A 201 -10.28 -9.55 18.60
C ASP A 201 -10.53 -10.10 17.18
N ILE A 202 -9.84 -9.55 16.17
CA ILE A 202 -9.93 -10.03 14.78
C ILE A 202 -9.36 -11.45 14.66
N ALA A 203 -8.20 -11.74 15.27
CA ALA A 203 -7.61 -13.09 15.24
C ALA A 203 -8.54 -14.14 15.89
N LEU A 204 -9.18 -13.78 17.01
CA LEU A 204 -10.16 -14.63 17.70
C LEU A 204 -11.41 -14.87 16.85
N PHE A 205 -11.92 -13.83 16.18
CA PHE A 205 -13.06 -13.95 15.26
C PHE A 205 -12.73 -14.88 14.08
N ASN A 206 -11.54 -14.75 13.50
CA ASN A 206 -11.03 -15.59 12.42
C ASN A 206 -10.71 -17.03 12.88
N ARG A 207 -10.73 -17.31 14.20
CA ARG A 207 -10.38 -18.60 14.81
C ARG A 207 -8.99 -19.11 14.39
N ASN A 208 -8.07 -18.18 14.12
CA ASN A 208 -6.70 -18.54 13.80
C ASN A 208 -5.85 -18.57 15.08
N THR A 209 -5.69 -19.77 15.63
CA THR A 209 -4.95 -20.02 16.88
C THR A 209 -3.47 -19.62 16.79
N GLU A 210 -2.87 -19.68 15.61
CA GLU A 210 -1.47 -19.30 15.41
C GLU A 210 -1.29 -17.78 15.55
N LEU A 211 -2.17 -16.99 14.93
CA LEU A 211 -2.17 -15.54 15.07
C LEU A 211 -2.60 -15.11 16.48
N GLU A 212 -3.57 -15.80 17.09
CA GLU A 212 -3.93 -15.60 18.50
C GLU A 212 -2.70 -15.76 19.40
N ASN A 213 -2.00 -16.88 19.27
CA ASN A 213 -0.81 -17.17 20.08
C ASN A 213 0.33 -16.17 19.84
N LEU A 214 0.57 -15.79 18.57
CA LEU A 214 1.56 -14.78 18.22
C LEU A 214 1.26 -13.45 18.93
N LEU A 215 0.02 -12.96 18.85
CA LEU A 215 -0.38 -11.70 19.47
C LEU A 215 -0.33 -11.79 21.01
N LEU A 216 -0.82 -12.88 21.60
CA LEU A 216 -0.76 -13.09 23.05
C LEU A 216 0.68 -13.11 23.56
N SER A 217 1.61 -13.73 22.81
CA SER A 217 3.04 -13.75 23.16
C SER A 217 3.69 -12.36 23.19
N LYS A 218 3.05 -11.39 22.54
CA LYS A 218 3.48 -9.98 22.47
C LYS A 218 2.59 -9.04 23.29
N ASN A 219 1.83 -9.58 24.25
CA ASN A 219 0.92 -8.83 25.11
C ASN A 219 -0.24 -8.15 24.35
N GLY A 220 -0.72 -8.79 23.27
CA GLY A 220 -1.95 -8.42 22.59
C GLY A 220 -3.14 -8.51 23.55
N LYS A 221 -3.99 -7.49 23.53
CA LYS A 221 -5.16 -7.35 24.39
C LYS A 221 -6.41 -7.34 23.53
N SER A 222 -7.38 -8.11 23.99
CA SER A 222 -8.72 -8.12 23.43
C SER A 222 -9.49 -6.95 24.03
N ARG A 223 -10.14 -6.14 23.21
CA ARG A 223 -10.98 -5.03 23.68
C ARG A 223 -12.39 -5.51 23.97
N PHE A 224 -12.84 -6.53 23.26
CA PHE A 224 -14.13 -7.17 23.49
C PHE A 224 -13.93 -8.47 24.26
N GLN A 225 -14.47 -8.58 25.47
CA GLN A 225 -14.53 -9.86 26.16
C GLN A 225 -15.43 -10.83 25.36
N ILE A 226 -14.84 -11.56 24.40
CA ILE A 226 -15.49 -12.71 23.80
C ILE A 226 -15.56 -13.74 24.92
N LYS A 227 -16.70 -13.77 25.64
CA LYS A 227 -16.98 -14.88 26.54
C LYS A 227 -16.84 -16.14 25.69
N ARG A 228 -15.86 -16.99 26.03
CA ARG A 228 -15.77 -18.36 25.50
C ARG A 228 -16.98 -19.13 26.03
N GLU A 229 -18.17 -18.83 25.52
CA GLU A 229 -19.40 -19.54 25.88
C GLU A 229 -19.36 -20.91 25.20
N SER A 230 -18.86 -21.87 25.96
CA SER A 230 -19.24 -23.26 25.80
C SER A 230 -20.78 -23.34 25.88
N LYS A 231 -21.42 -23.54 24.72
CA LYS A 231 -22.86 -23.79 24.53
C LYS A 231 -23.82 -22.59 24.66
N LYS A 232 -23.94 -21.77 23.60
CA LYS A 232 -25.14 -21.64 22.75
C LYS A 232 -24.94 -20.49 21.75
N ARG A 233 -24.84 -20.85 20.48
CA ARG A 233 -24.97 -19.94 19.35
C ARG A 233 -26.36 -19.28 19.37
N LYS A 234 -26.43 -17.97 19.52
CA LYS A 234 -27.30 -17.03 18.77
C LYS A 234 -27.16 -15.61 19.35
N SER A 235 -27.15 -14.63 18.44
CA SER A 235 -27.38 -13.18 18.64
C SER A 235 -26.21 -12.21 18.89
N PHE A 236 -25.05 -12.39 18.24
CA PHE A 236 -24.10 -11.27 18.02
C PHE A 236 -23.48 -11.26 16.60
N GLU A 237 -24.12 -11.95 15.66
CA GLU A 237 -23.66 -12.15 14.27
C GLU A 237 -23.93 -10.96 13.34
N VAL A 238 -24.51 -9.85 13.84
CA VAL A 238 -25.07 -8.79 12.98
C VAL A 238 -24.23 -7.51 12.94
N ASP A 239 -23.44 -7.16 13.97
CA ASP A 239 -22.63 -5.91 13.91
C ASP A 239 -21.20 -6.11 13.36
N LEU A 240 -20.51 -7.21 13.72
CA LEU A 240 -19.16 -7.46 13.18
C LEU A 240 -19.17 -7.89 11.72
N SER A 241 -20.24 -8.53 11.24
CA SER A 241 -20.37 -8.97 9.85
C SER A 241 -20.59 -7.80 8.90
N LEU A 242 -21.31 -6.76 9.31
CA LEU A 242 -21.51 -5.52 8.54
C LEU A 242 -20.21 -4.69 8.42
N ASP A 243 -19.38 -4.67 9.47
CA ASP A 243 -18.07 -4.01 9.47
C ASP A 243 -16.99 -4.82 8.72
N MET A 244 -17.03 -6.16 8.80
CA MET A 244 -16.14 -7.05 8.02
C MET A 244 -16.61 -7.23 6.56
N GLU A 245 -17.90 -7.09 6.26
CA GLU A 245 -18.41 -6.98 4.89
C GLU A 245 -17.82 -5.74 4.24
N ARG A 246 -17.62 -4.62 4.95
CA ARG A 246 -16.91 -3.45 4.41
C ARG A 246 -15.43 -3.69 4.14
N LEU A 247 -14.76 -4.52 4.95
CA LEU A 247 -13.39 -4.99 4.69
C LEU A 247 -13.31 -6.03 3.55
N SER A 248 -14.39 -6.79 3.29
CA SER A 248 -14.46 -7.84 2.26
C SER A 248 -15.22 -7.45 0.98
N ILE A 249 -15.91 -6.30 0.94
CA ILE A 249 -16.61 -5.73 -0.22
C ILE A 249 -15.63 -5.46 -1.38
N GLU A 250 -14.32 -5.32 -1.11
CA GLU A 250 -13.29 -5.25 -2.16
C GLU A 250 -13.13 -6.57 -2.97
N GLN A 251 -13.73 -7.70 -2.57
CA GLN A 251 -13.72 -8.93 -3.39
C GLN A 251 -14.72 -8.90 -4.55
N VAL A 252 -15.74 -8.04 -4.50
CA VAL A 252 -16.86 -8.11 -5.46
C VAL A 252 -16.57 -7.35 -6.77
N ASP A 253 -15.71 -6.33 -6.75
CA ASP A 253 -15.43 -5.50 -7.93
C ASP A 253 -14.43 -6.14 -8.94
N SER A 254 -13.85 -7.29 -8.61
CA SER A 254 -12.94 -8.03 -9.52
C SER A 254 -13.66 -8.99 -10.49
N ARG A 255 -15.01 -9.10 -10.42
CA ARG A 255 -15.80 -9.98 -11.31
C ARG A 255 -16.48 -9.30 -12.50
N VAL A 256 -16.14 -8.05 -12.82
CA VAL A 256 -16.67 -7.36 -14.02
C VAL A 256 -15.56 -6.96 -14.98
N ILE A 257 -14.65 -7.87 -15.33
CA ILE A 257 -13.95 -7.84 -16.63
C ILE A 257 -13.68 -9.30 -17.06
N LYS A 258 -14.62 -9.88 -17.82
CA LYS A 258 -14.34 -10.92 -18.81
C LYS A 258 -14.67 -10.34 -20.18
#